data_AF-A0A3N4H4I7-F1
#
_entry.id   AF-A0A3N4H4I7-F1
#
_cell.length_a   1.000
_cell.length_b   1.000
_cell.length_c   1.000
_cell.angle_alpha   90.00
_cell.angle_beta   90.00
_cell.angle_gamma   90.00
#
_symmetry.space_group_name_H-M   'P 1'
#
loop_
_entity.id
_entity.type
_entity.pdbx_description
1 polymer ?
#
loop_
_entity_poly.entity_id
_entity_poly.type
_entity_poly.pdbx_seq_one_letter_code
_entity_poly.pdbx_strand_id
1 'polypeptide(L)' 'MPNVLTQQGFKFYFYSDEGSEPAHVHIKKGEGRGK' A
#
# COMPACT_ATOMS: atom_id res chain seq x y z
N MET A 1 1.01 4.21 -11.50
CA MET A 1 0.36 5.12 -10.52
C MET A 1 -0.38 4.23 -9.52
N PRO A 2 0.01 4.15 -8.24
CA PRO A 2 -0.58 3.18 -7.31
C PRO A 2 -2.03 3.57 -6.99
N ASN A 3 -2.94 2.60 -7.08
CA ASN A 3 -4.27 2.76 -6.49
C ASN A 3 -4.13 2.59 -4.97
N VAL A 4 -4.73 3.50 -4.20
CA VAL A 4 -4.68 3.45 -2.73
C VAL A 4 -6.09 3.21 -2.20
N LEU A 5 -6.29 2.11 -1.48
CA LEU A 5 -7.50 1.86 -0.70
C LEU A 5 -7.21 2.17 0.78
N THR A 6 -8.12 2.91 1.42
CA THR A 6 -8.03 3.19 2.86
C THR A 6 -9.21 2.55 3.58
N GLN A 7 -8.94 1.64 4.52
CA GLN A 7 -9.98 0.92 5.26
C GLN A 7 -9.52 0.66 6.70
N GLN A 8 -10.33 1.00 7.70
CA GLN A 8 -10.07 0.75 9.13
C GLN A 8 -8.66 1.19 9.62
N GLY A 9 -8.14 2.31 9.09
CA GLY A 9 -6.81 2.82 9.43
C GLY A 9 -5.65 2.09 8.73
N PHE A 10 -5.93 1.22 7.77
CA PHE A 10 -4.96 0.60 6.89
C PHE A 10 -4.97 1.28 5.51
N LYS A 11 -3.78 1.45 4.94
CA LYS A 11 -3.56 1.89 3.55
C LYS A 11 -3.01 0.72 2.75
N PHE A 12 -3.73 0.34 1.70
CA PHE A 12 -3.35 -0.71 0.76
C PHE A 12 -2.86 -0.04 -0.52
N TYR A 13 -1.68 -0.45 -0.99
CA TYR A 13 -1.07 0.03 -2.22
C TYR A 13 -1.00 -1.13 -3.20
N PHE A 14 -1.70 -1.01 -4.33
CA PHE A 14 -1.75 -2.05 -5.35
C PHE A 14 -0.72 -1.75 -6.45
N TYR A 15 0.17 -2.70 -6.68
CA TYR A 15 1.20 -2.62 -7.71
C TYR A 15 1.04 -3.81 -8.67
N SER A 16 0.88 -3.50 -9.95
CA SER A 16 0.64 -4.49 -11.01
C SER A 16 1.45 -4.21 -12.27
N ASP A 17 2.32 -3.20 -12.25
CA ASP A 17 3.10 -2.71 -13.39
C ASP A 17 4.47 -2.21 -12.93
N GLU A 18 5.12 -2.97 -12.04
CA GLU A 18 6.50 -2.73 -11.57
C GLU A 18 7.48 -3.65 -12.31
N GLY A 19 7.42 -3.59 -13.65
CA GLY A 19 8.36 -4.29 -14.53
C GLY A 19 8.31 -5.80 -14.38
N SER A 20 9.38 -6.39 -13.83
CA SER A 20 9.54 -7.85 -13.66
C SER A 20 9.01 -8.38 -12.33
N GLU A 21 8.51 -7.52 -11.44
CA GLU A 21 7.95 -7.97 -10.18
C GLU A 21 6.51 -8.47 -10.35
N PRO A 22 6.13 -9.58 -9.69
CA PRO A 22 4.76 -10.06 -9.72
C PRO A 22 3.83 -9.04 -9.06
N ALA A 23 2.57 -9.03 -9.49
CA ALA A 23 1.55 -8.17 -8.90
C ALA A 23 1.43 -8.44 -7.39
N HIS A 24 1.49 -7.38 -6.57
CA HIS A 24 1.51 -7.49 -5.12
C HIS A 24 0.88 -6.26 -4.43
N VAL A 25 0.64 -6.38 -3.12
CA VAL A 25 -0.01 -5.35 -2.32
C VAL A 25 0.85 -5.00 -1.10
N HIS A 26 1.18 -3.72 -0.95
CA HIS A 26 1.77 -3.21 0.30
C HIS A 26 0.69 -2.72 1.25
N ILE A 27 0.86 -2.99 2.55
CA ILE A 27 -0.10 -2.60 3.58
C ILE A 27 0.63 -1.80 4.65
N LYS A 28 0.17 -0.59 4.94
CA LYS A 28 0.58 0.19 6.12
C LYS A 28 -0.59 0.35 7.08
N LYS A 29 -0.32 0.24 8.39
CA LYS A 29 -1.29 0.51 9.47
C LYS A 29 -0.94 1.82 10.16
N GLY A 30 -1.89 2.77 10.14
CA GLY A 30 -1.82 4.03 10.88
C GLY A 30 -0.93 5.13 10.26
N GLU A 31 -0.94 6.31 10.90
CA GLU A 31 -0.04 7.45 10.65
C GLU A 31 0.85 7.77 11.88
N GLY A 32 1.08 6.77 12.74
CA GLY A 32 1.79 6.97 13.99
C GLY A 32 3.26 7.29 13.77
N ARG A 33 3.63 8.57 13.86
CA ARG A 33 5.01 8.98 14.18
C ARG A 33 5.20 8.82 15.69
N GLY A 34 5.77 7.70 16.11
CA GLY A 34 6.37 7.58 17.43
C GLY A 34 7.58 8.50 17.51
N LYS A 35 7.70 9.25 18.61
CA LYS A 35 8.90 10.03 18.94
C LYS A 35 9.95 9.13 19.58
#